data_AF-A0A955L140-F1
#
_entry.id   AF-A0A955L140-F1
#
_cell.length_a   1.000
_cell.length_b   1.000
_cell.length_c   1.000
_cell.angle_alpha   90.00
_cell.angle_beta   90.00
_cell.angle_gamma   90.00
#
_symmetry.space_group_name_H-M   'P 1'
#
loop_
_entity.id
_entity.type
_entity.pdbx_description
1 polymer ?
#
loop_
_entity_poly.entity_id
_entity_poly.type
_entity_poly.pdbx_seq_one_letter_code
_entity_poly.pdbx_strand_id
1 'polypeptide(L)' 'RLGFLKLITENKNIPIILDDPFVTADANRKESLREVVTEIAKQHQVILFTNDFDYSDWGNTIILPKKV' A
#
# COMPACT_ATOMS: atom_id res chain seq x y z
N ARG A 1 0.72 -11.79 -3.01
CA ARG A 1 -0.75 -11.96 -3.13
C ARG A 1 -1.42 -10.93 -4.04
N LEU A 2 -0.85 -9.73 -4.23
CA LEU A 2 -1.40 -8.66 -5.08
C LEU A 2 -1.60 -9.05 -6.57
N GLY A 3 -0.82 -10.00 -7.10
CA GLY A 3 -0.96 -10.44 -8.51
C GLY A 3 -2.33 -11.03 -8.89
N PHE A 4 -3.15 -11.45 -7.92
CA PHE A 4 -4.50 -11.98 -8.18
C PHE A 4 -5.59 -10.90 -8.25
N LEU A 5 -5.26 -9.64 -7.95
CA LEU A 5 -6.24 -8.55 -7.89
C LEU A 5 -7.06 -8.46 -9.17
N LYS A 6 -6.42 -8.41 -10.35
CA LYS A 6 -7.14 -8.35 -11.63
C LYS A 6 -8.13 -9.49 -11.86
N LEU A 7 -7.79 -10.69 -11.39
CA LEU A 7 -8.65 -11.87 -11.54
C LEU A 7 -9.87 -11.78 -10.64
N ILE A 8 -9.69 -11.35 -9.39
CA ILE A 8 -10.76 -11.27 -8.39
C ILE A 8 -11.69 -10.09 -8.68
N THR A 9 -11.17 -9.01 -9.25
CA THR A 9 -11.92 -7.77 -9.44
C THR A 9 -12.63 -7.69 -10.78
N GLU A 10 -12.55 -8.73 -11.63
CA GLU A 10 -13.14 -8.73 -12.98
C GLU A 10 -12.75 -7.50 -13.81
N ASN A 11 -11.47 -7.12 -13.76
CA ASN A 11 -10.94 -5.87 -14.38
C ASN A 11 -11.56 -4.56 -13.86
N LYS A 12 -12.26 -4.56 -12.72
CA LYS A 12 -12.69 -3.33 -12.04
C LYS A 12 -11.54 -2.75 -11.23
N ASN A 13 -11.39 -1.43 -11.31
CA ASN A 13 -10.42 -0.66 -10.54
C ASN A 13 -10.97 -0.37 -9.14
N ILE A 14 -11.06 -1.39 -8.29
CA ILE A 14 -11.53 -1.22 -6.91
C ILE A 14 -10.42 -0.63 -6.02
N PRO A 15 -10.78 0.09 -4.94
CA PRO A 15 -9.84 0.48 -3.90
C PRO A 15 -9.20 -0.74 -3.24
N ILE A 16 -7.92 -0.64 -2.93
CA ILE A 16 -7.14 -1.64 -2.20
C ILE A 16 -6.76 -1.04 -0.86
N ILE A 17 -7.13 -1.73 0.21
CA ILE A 17 -6.80 -1.34 1.57
C ILE A 17 -5.78 -2.34 2.11
N LEU A 18 -4.64 -1.83 2.59
CA LEU A 18 -3.58 -2.62 3.19
C LEU A 18 -3.38 -2.16 4.63
N ASP A 19 -3.40 -3.11 5.58
CA ASP A 19 -3.23 -2.85 7.01
C ASP A 19 -1.88 -3.43 7.47
N ASP A 20 -0.92 -2.55 7.77
CA ASP A 20 0.47 -2.87 8.13
C ASP A 20 1.09 -4.05 7.31
N PRO A 21 1.02 -4.01 5.97
CA PRO A 21 1.29 -5.17 5.11
C PRO A 21 2.77 -5.62 5.06
N PHE A 22 3.71 -4.77 5.51
CA PHE A 22 5.15 -4.93 5.29
C PHE A 22 5.97 -5.04 6.58
N VAL A 23 5.34 -5.29 7.72
CA VAL A 23 6.02 -5.37 9.04
C VAL A 23 7.14 -6.40 9.11
N THR A 24 7.14 -7.43 8.25
CA THR A 24 8.21 -8.45 8.19
C THR A 24 9.22 -8.22 7.08
N ALA A 25 9.12 -7.13 6.33
CA ALA A 25 10.01 -6.81 5.22
C ALA A 25 11.29 -6.12 5.74
N ASP A 26 12.46 -6.60 5.30
CA ASP A 26 13.71 -5.85 5.45
C ASP A 26 13.74 -4.64 4.50
N ALA A 27 14.72 -3.75 4.68
CA ALA A 27 14.82 -2.51 3.91
C ALA A 27 14.88 -2.73 2.38
N ASN A 28 15.63 -3.73 1.91
CA ASN A 28 15.72 -4.03 0.48
C ASN A 28 14.36 -4.49 -0.06
N ARG A 29 13.65 -5.29 0.73
CA ARG A 29 12.33 -5.81 0.37
C ARG A 29 11.26 -4.73 0.42
N LYS A 30 11.34 -3.79 1.36
CA LYS A 30 10.47 -2.61 1.42
C LYS A 30 10.56 -1.80 0.12
N GLU A 31 11.76 -1.60 -0.43
CA GLU A 31 11.93 -0.86 -1.68
C GLU A 31 11.29 -1.57 -2.88
N SER A 32 11.52 -2.88 -3.04
CA SER A 32 10.83 -3.64 -4.10
C SER A 32 9.31 -3.64 -3.94
N LEU A 33 8.82 -3.65 -2.69
CA LEU A 33 7.38 -3.55 -2.41
C LEU A 33 6.84 -2.16 -2.74
N ARG A 34 7.62 -1.09 -2.50
CA ARG A 34 7.28 0.29 -2.89
C ARG A 34 7.03 0.39 -4.39
N GLU A 35 7.92 -0.17 -5.20
CA GLU A 35 7.78 -0.20 -6.66
C GLU A 35 6.49 -0.93 -7.08
N VAL A 36 6.25 -2.12 -6.53
CA VAL A 36 5.04 -2.92 -6.82
C VAL A 36 3.76 -2.16 -6.44
N VAL A 37 3.72 -1.55 -5.26
CA VAL A 37 2.55 -0.77 -4.79
C VAL A 37 2.34 0.45 -5.68
N THR A 38 3.41 1.14 -6.06
CA THR A 38 3.34 2.33 -6.93
C THR A 38 2.79 1.97 -8.31
N GLU A 39 3.21 0.84 -8.89
CA GLU A 39 2.65 0.37 -10.16
C GLU A 39 1.16 0.02 -10.06
N ILE A 40 0.75 -0.63 -8.98
CA ILE A 40 -0.67 -0.93 -8.73
C ILE A 40 -1.47 0.37 -8.55
N ALA A 41 -0.89 1.37 -7.88
CA ALA A 41 -1.52 2.66 -7.62
C ALA A 41 -1.82 3.47 -8.89
N LYS A 42 -1.19 3.14 -10.03
CA LYS A 42 -1.52 3.76 -11.33
C LYS A 42 -2.91 3.37 -11.85
N GLN A 43 -3.44 2.23 -11.42
CA GLN A 43 -4.75 1.73 -11.87
C GLN A 43 -5.77 1.65 -10.74
N HIS A 44 -5.32 1.50 -9.50
CA HIS A 44 -6.16 1.32 -8.32
C HIS A 44 -5.88 2.41 -7.30
N GLN A 45 -6.90 2.86 -6.58
CA GLN A 45 -6.65 3.62 -5.34
C GLN A 45 -6.07 2.66 -4.31
N VAL A 46 -4.88 2.95 -3.79
CA VAL A 46 -4.26 2.19 -2.70
C VAL A 46 -4.27 3.03 -1.43
N ILE A 47 -4.80 2.47 -0.35
CA ILE A 47 -4.83 3.07 0.98
C ILE A 47 -3.98 2.19 1.90
N LEU A 48 -2.88 2.75 2.38
CA LEU A 48 -1.98 2.09 3.32
C LEU A 48 -2.27 2.61 4.72
N PHE A 49 -2.76 1.72 5.60
CA PHE A 49 -2.82 1.97 7.03
C PHE A 49 -1.53 1.47 7.66
N THR A 50 -0.82 2.36 8.35
CA THR A 50 0.42 2.00 9.00
C THR A 50 0.77 2.92 10.15
N ASN A 51 1.55 2.39 11.10
CA ASN A 51 2.17 3.15 12.18
C ASN A 51 3.65 3.50 11.90
N ASP A 52 4.21 3.01 10.79
CA ASP A 52 5.60 3.19 10.42
C ASP A 52 5.74 4.40 9.49
N PHE A 53 6.55 5.38 9.91
CA PHE A 53 6.75 6.62 9.17
C PHE A 53 7.68 6.46 7.96
N ASP A 54 8.36 5.33 7.81
CA ASP A 54 9.19 5.02 6.63
C ASP A 54 8.40 5.03 5.32
N TYR A 55 7.07 4.93 5.38
CA TYR A 55 6.19 4.94 4.21
C TYR A 55 5.67 6.35 3.82
N SER A 56 6.08 7.39 4.56
CA SER A 56 5.50 8.74 4.43
C SER A 56 5.74 9.40 3.07
N ASP A 57 6.70 8.90 2.29
CA ASP A 57 7.06 9.39 0.96
C ASP A 57 6.51 8.50 -0.19
N TRP A 58 5.73 7.46 0.11
CA TRP A 58 5.16 6.56 -0.90
C TRP A 58 3.94 7.16 -1.62
N GLY A 59 3.42 8.29 -1.14
CA GLY A 59 2.25 8.93 -1.72
C GLY A 59 1.77 10.14 -0.90
N ASN A 60 0.46 10.33 -0.86
CA ASN A 60 -0.16 11.40 -0.08
C ASN A 60 -0.40 10.96 1.37
N THR A 61 0.46 11.41 2.29
CA THR A 61 0.41 11.01 3.70
C THR A 61 -0.67 11.76 4.48
N ILE A 62 -1.52 11.01 5.17
CA ILE A 62 -2.55 11.53 6.07
C ILE A 62 -2.18 11.13 7.50
N ILE A 63 -1.86 12.12 8.34
CA ILE A 63 -1.59 11.90 9.76
C ILE A 63 -2.88 12.05 10.55
N LEU A 64 -3.31 10.97 11.20
CA LEU A 64 -4.46 11.01 12.09
C LEU A 64 -4.06 11.65 13.43
N PRO A 65 -4.94 12.46 14.05
CA PRO A 65 -4.69 12.99 15.38
C PRO A 65 -4.54 11.86 16.39
N LYS A 66 -3.72 12.08 17.44
CA LYS A 66 -3.64 11.13 18.55
C LYS A 66 -5.04 10.95 19.15
N LYS A 67 -5.39 9.69 19.44
CA LYS A 67 -6.56 9.38 20.26
C LYS A 67 -6.34 10.03 21.62
N VAL A 68 -7.21 10.98 21.98
CA VAL A 68 -7.27 11.63 23.29
C VAL A 68 -7.79 10.62 24.31
#